data_AF-A0A7X7K3K6-F1
#
_entry.id   AF-A0A7X7K3K6-F1
#
_cell.length_a   1.000
_cell.length_b   1.000
_cell.length_c   1.000
_cell.angle_alpha   90.00
_cell.angle_beta   90.00
_cell.angle_gamma   90.00
#
_symmetry.space_group_name_H-M   'P 1'
#
loop_
_entity.id
_entity.type
_entity.pdbx_description
1 polymer ?
#
loop_
_entity_poly.entity_id
_entity_poly.type
_entity_poly.pdbx_seq_one_letter_code
_entity_poly.pdbx_strand_id
1 'polypeptide(L)' 'ESNARFLVEVAPEHAAQFEATLAGRPAARIGRVNSERMLRVQGLRGGGVICCDVAQLVQAWQSAEVV' A
#
# COMPACT_ATOMS: atom_id res chain seq x y z
N GLU A 1 5.77 2.20 14.42
CA GLU A 1 4.96 1.04 14.01
C GLU A 1 3.73 0.94 14.90
N SER A 2 2.62 0.38 14.41
CA SER A 2 1.40 0.17 15.22
C SER A 2 0.80 -1.17 14.84
N ASN A 3 0.51 -1.98 15.86
CA ASN A 3 0.05 -3.36 15.72
C ASN A 3 -1.37 -3.44 15.14
N ALA A 4 -1.75 -4.63 14.69
CA ALA A 4 -3.10 -4.95 14.18
C ALA A 4 -3.56 -4.09 12.99
N ARG A 5 -2.62 -3.62 12.16
CA ARG A 5 -2.90 -2.94 10.89
C ARG A 5 -2.53 -3.86 9.74
N PHE A 6 -3.52 -4.21 8.92
CA PHE A 6 -3.34 -5.09 7.78
C PHE A 6 -3.49 -4.30 6.48
N LEU A 7 -2.68 -4.66 5.48
CA LEU A 7 -2.88 -4.24 4.10
C LEU A 7 -3.62 -5.34 3.36
N VAL A 8 -4.65 -4.97 2.61
CA VAL A 8 -5.48 -5.89 1.84
C VAL A 8 -5.63 -5.35 0.43
N GLU A 9 -5.32 -6.18 -0.55
CA GLU A 9 -5.63 -5.92 -1.96
C GLU A 9 -7.00 -6.50 -2.29
N VAL A 10 -7.85 -5.71 -2.93
CA VAL A 10 -9.22 -6.09 -3.27
C VAL A 10 -9.46 -5.77 -4.74
N ALA A 11 -9.98 -6.73 -5.49
CA ALA A 11 -10.39 -6.48 -6.87
C ALA A 11 -11.47 -5.38 -6.92
N PRO A 12 -11.42 -4.43 -7.87
CA PRO A 12 -12.32 -3.28 -7.89
C PRO A 12 -13.82 -3.63 -7.78
N GLU A 13 -14.23 -4.73 -8.42
CA GLU A 13 -15.60 -5.25 -8.40
C GLU A 13 -16.08 -5.71 -7.02
N HIS A 14 -15.16 -6.03 -6.10
CA HIS A 14 -15.48 -6.47 -4.74
C HIS A 14 -15.30 -5.37 -3.68
N ALA A 15 -14.77 -4.20 -4.06
CA ALA A 15 -14.38 -3.14 -3.12
C ALA A 15 -15.54 -2.68 -2.23
N ALA A 16 -16.71 -2.42 -2.81
CA ALA A 16 -17.88 -1.96 -2.07
C ALA A 16 -18.37 -2.98 -1.04
N GLN A 17 -18.42 -4.27 -1.40
CA GLN A 17 -18.83 -5.34 -0.51
C GLN A 17 -17.83 -5.56 0.63
N PHE A 18 -16.53 -5.47 0.31
CA PHE A 18 -15.46 -5.57 1.29
C PHE A 18 -15.53 -4.42 2.32
N GLU A 19 -15.67 -3.18 1.85
CA GLU A 19 -15.83 -2.00 2.72
C GLU A 19 -17.07 -2.11 3.62
N ALA A 20 -18.19 -2.61 3.09
CA ALA A 20 -19.40 -2.87 3.88
C ALA A 20 -19.17 -3.91 4.98
N THR A 21 -18.37 -4.95 4.71
CA THR A 21 -18.02 -5.99 5.71
C THR A 21 -17.17 -5.43 6.86
N LEU A 22 -16.40 -4.38 6.58
CA LEU A 22 -15.58 -3.67 7.57
C LEU A 22 -16.33 -2.54 8.30
N ALA A 23 -17.64 -2.36 8.06
CA ALA A 23 -18.42 -1.32 8.72
C ALA A 23 -18.26 -1.36 10.25
N GLY A 24 -18.02 -0.18 10.84
CA GLY A 24 -17.75 -0.03 12.28
C GLY A 24 -16.30 -0.34 12.70
N ARG A 25 -15.41 -0.72 11.78
CA ARG A 25 -13.97 -0.92 12.04
C ARG A 25 -13.15 0.16 11.33
N PRO A 26 -11.99 0.57 11.88
CA PRO A 26 -11.09 1.47 11.17
C PRO A 26 -10.59 0.83 9.87
N ALA A 27 -10.94 1.44 8.73
CA ALA A 27 -10.50 1.02 7.41
C ALA A 27 -10.38 2.25 6.50
N ALA A 28 -9.42 2.25 5.59
CA ALA A 28 -9.25 3.30 4.61
C ALA A 28 -8.66 2.74 3.30
N ARG A 29 -9.16 3.20 2.16
CA ARG A 29 -8.53 2.93 0.86
C ARG A 29 -7.33 3.85 0.68
N ILE A 30 -6.13 3.30 0.85
CA ILE A 30 -4.87 4.07 0.82
C ILE A 30 -4.24 4.18 -0.58
N GLY A 31 -4.75 3.46 -1.58
CA GLY A 31 -4.17 3.46 -2.91
C GLY A 31 -4.84 2.49 -3.89
N ARG A 32 -4.13 2.19 -4.97
CA ARG A 32 -4.48 1.19 -5.98
C ARG A 32 -3.21 0.52 -6.49
N VAL A 33 -3.32 -0.74 -6.87
CA VAL A 33 -2.28 -1.44 -7.62
C VAL A 33 -2.54 -1.25 -9.11
N ASN A 34 -1.50 -1.05 -9.89
CA ASN A 34 -1.56 -1.01 -11.34
C ASN A 34 -0.35 -1.75 -11.93
N SER A 35 -0.21 -1.74 -13.25
CA SER A 35 0.90 -2.40 -13.95
C SER A 35 2.21 -1.61 -13.93
N GLU A 36 2.24 -0.39 -13.39
CA GLU A 36 3.50 0.34 -13.23
C GLU A 36 4.36 -0.33 -12.16
N ARG A 37 5.67 -0.46 -12.42
CA ARG A 37 6.63 -1.02 -11.47
C ARG A 37 7.14 0.02 -10.47
N MET A 38 6.30 0.98 -10.09
CA MET A 38 6.68 2.15 -9.28
C MET A 38 5.87 2.21 -7.98
N LEU A 39 6.56 2.38 -6.86
CA LEU A 39 5.93 2.82 -5.63
C LEU A 39 5.83 4.35 -5.64
N ARG A 40 4.61 4.88 -5.60
CA ARG A 40 4.33 6.31 -5.48
C ARG A 40 3.57 6.57 -4.19
N VAL A 41 4.11 7.43 -3.33
CA VAL A 41 3.44 7.88 -2.10
C VAL A 41 3.24 9.38 -2.19
N GLN A 42 2.00 9.81 -1.99
CA GLN A 42 1.61 11.22 -1.94
C GLN A 42 1.35 11.61 -0.48
N GLY A 43 1.79 12.81 -0.10
CA GLY A 43 1.43 13.41 1.16
C GLY A 43 -0.04 13.84 1.17
N LEU A 44 -0.55 14.19 2.35
CA LEU A 44 -1.95 14.60 2.54
C LEU A 44 -2.37 15.83 1.71
N ARG A 45 -1.41 16.61 1.19
CA ARG A 45 -1.62 17.76 0.30
C ARG A 45 -1.39 17.44 -1.19
N GLY A 46 -1.28 16.17 -1.56
CA GLY A 46 -1.09 15.71 -2.94
C GLY A 46 0.35 15.79 -3.47
N GLY A 47 1.29 16.40 -2.72
CA GLY A 47 2.71 16.42 -3.10
C GLY A 47 3.35 15.04 -3.03
N GLY A 48 4.16 14.68 -4.03
CA GLY A 48 4.91 13.42 -4.05
C GLY A 48 5.96 13.38 -2.93
N VAL A 49 5.94 12.30 -2.14
CA VAL A 49 6.89 12.05 -1.03
C VAL A 49 7.86 10.93 -1.39
N ILE A 50 7.38 9.89 -2.06
CA ILE A 50 8.19 8.76 -2.54
C ILE A 50 7.82 8.49 -4.00
N CYS A 51 8.84 8.27 -4.84
CA CYS A 51 8.68 7.80 -6.21
C CYS A 51 9.92 6.97 -6.58
N CYS A 52 9.82 5.65 -6.48
CA CYS A 52 10.92 4.74 -6.78
C CYS A 52 10.44 3.45 -7.45
N ASP A 53 11.36 2.76 -8.12
CA ASP A 53 11.08 1.48 -8.75
C ASP A 53 10.98 0.37 -7.68
N VAL A 54 9.99 -0.50 -7.82
CA VAL A 54 9.72 -1.58 -6.86
C VAL A 54 10.86 -2.59 -6.83
N ALA A 55 11.52 -2.87 -7.96
CA ALA A 55 12.66 -3.79 -7.99
C ALA A 55 13.85 -3.23 -7.21
N GLN A 56 14.06 -1.90 -7.19
CA GLN A 56 15.09 -1.28 -6.35
C GLN A 56 14.79 -1.47 -4.86
N LEU A 57 13.53 -1.35 -4.45
CA LEU A 57 13.10 -1.61 -3.07
C LEU A 57 13.32 -3.09 -2.69
N VAL A 58 12.94 -4.02 -3.57
CA VAL A 58 13.14 -5.46 -3.34
C VAL A 58 14.63 -5.79 -3.23
N GLN A 59 15.46 -5.25 -4.11
CA GLN A 59 16.91 -5.44 -4.06
C GLN A 59 17.47 -4.94 -2.73
N ALA A 60 17.13 -3.71 -2.33
CA ALA A 60 17.62 -3.12 -1.08
C ALA A 60 17.20 -3.92 0.16
N TRP A 61 15.98 -4.49 0.14
CA TRP A 61 15.50 -5.35 1.22
C TRP A 61 16.23 -6.70 1.26
N GLN A 62 16.43 -7.34 0.10
CA GLN A 62 17.06 -8.67 0.03
C GLN A 62 18.58 -8.64 0.20
N SER A 63 19.23 -7.51 -0.10
CA SER A 63 20.67 -7.34 0.08
C SER A 63 21.05 -6.86 1.48
N ALA A 64 20.08 -6.61 2.35
CA ALA A 64 20.36 -6.24 3.73
C ALA A 64 20.99 -7.44 4.44
N GLU A 65 22.25 -7.31 4.87
CA GLU A 65 22.87 -8.32 5.73
C GLU A 65 22.07 -8.42 7.03
N VAL A 66 21.66 -9.63 7.39
CA VAL A 66 21.05 -9.90 8.68
C VAL A 66 22.19 -9.96 9.70
N VAL A 67 22.36 -8.87 10.46
CA VAL A 67 23.25 -8.81 11.63
C VAL A 67 22.62 -9.55 12.80
#